data_AF-A0A5N5K0Y2-F1
#
_entry.id   AF-A0A5N5K0Y2-F1
#
_cell.length_a   1.000
_cell.length_b   1.000
_cell.length_c   1.000
_cell.angle_alpha   90.00
_cell.angle_beta   90.00
_cell.angle_gamma   90.00
#
_symmetry.space_group_name_H-M   'P 1'
#
loop_
_entity.id
_entity.type
_entity.pdbx_description
1 polymer ?
#
loop_
_entity_poly.entity_id
_entity_poly.type
_entity_poly.pdbx_seq_one_letter_code
_entity_poly.pdbx_strand_id
1 'polypeptide(L)'
;MLLRYLKWRREFVPHGSISLLETPNEVAQNKMFVQGSDRKGRPITLILRARYFQRKGAETVLLLLVHIGFVVNGFDKICSRMPPGQEKFV
;
A
#
# COMPACT_ATOMS: atom_id res chain seq x y z
N MET A 1 -12.02 13.92 -9.05
CA MET A 1 -11.26 12.89 -8.31
C MET A 1 -9.78 12.87 -8.71
N LEU A 2 -9.45 12.80 -10.00
CA LEU A 2 -8.05 12.79 -10.48
C LEU A 2 -7.21 13.98 -9.97
N LEU A 3 -7.68 15.22 -10.08
CA LEU A 3 -6.91 16.40 -9.63
C LEU A 3 -6.59 16.38 -8.13
N ARG A 4 -7.53 15.92 -7.29
CA ARG A 4 -7.33 15.75 -5.85
C ARG A 4 -6.30 14.66 -5.56
N TYR A 5 -6.41 13.53 -6.26
CA TYR A 5 -5.43 12.44 -6.15
C TYR A 5 -4.03 12.90 -6.56
N LEU A 6 -3.88 13.60 -7.68
CA LEU A 6 -2.58 14.08 -8.16
C LEU A 6 -1.96 15.09 -7.19
N LYS A 7 -2.77 16.00 -6.61
CA LYS A 7 -2.29 16.92 -5.58
C LYS A 7 -1.77 16.16 -4.36
N TRP A 8 -2.57 15.26 -3.80
CA TRP A 8 -2.17 14.42 -2.67
C TRP A 8 -0.93 13.57 -2.99
N ARG A 9 -0.86 12.99 -4.19
CA ARG A 9 0.25 12.12 -4.60
C ARG A 9 1.57 12.88 -4.66
N ARG A 10 1.56 14.12 -5.15
CA ARG A 10 2.75 14.99 -5.16
C ARG A 10 3.21 15.39 -3.76
N GLU A 11 2.26 15.64 -2.86
CA GLU A 11 2.55 16.03 -1.48
C GLU A 11 3.07 14.84 -0.64
N PHE A 12 2.46 13.66 -0.78
CA PHE A 12 2.78 12.49 0.05
C PHE A 12 3.88 11.59 -0.53
N VAL A 13 4.03 11.55 -1.86
CA VAL A 13 5.03 10.72 -2.56
C VAL A 13 5.88 11.61 -3.48
N PRO A 14 6.72 12.49 -2.91
CA PRO A 14 7.46 13.49 -3.69
C PRO A 14 8.45 12.87 -4.68
N HIS A 15 8.99 11.68 -4.36
CA HIS A 15 9.93 10.93 -5.21
C HIS A 15 9.23 9.99 -6.20
N GLY A 16 7.90 10.08 -6.34
CA GLY A 16 7.11 9.29 -7.29
C GLY A 16 6.82 7.84 -6.86
N SER A 17 7.68 7.23 -6.04
CA SER A 17 7.45 5.91 -5.45
C SER A 17 7.95 5.85 -4.00
N ILE A 18 7.39 4.92 -3.23
CA ILE A 18 7.83 4.60 -1.86
C ILE A 18 8.58 3.28 -1.92
N SER A 19 9.78 3.23 -1.34
CA SER A 19 10.60 2.03 -1.35
C SER A 19 10.20 1.07 -0.22
N LEU A 20 10.26 -0.24 -0.49
CA LEU A 20 10.10 -1.26 0.55
C LEU A 20 11.21 -1.16 1.62
N LEU A 21 12.38 -0.61 1.26
CA LEU A 21 13.48 -0.36 2.21
C LEU A 21 13.15 0.71 3.24
N GLU A 22 12.17 1.58 2.97
CA GLU A 22 11.69 2.59 3.90
C GLU A 22 10.66 2.01 4.89
N THR A 23 10.19 0.78 4.64
CA THR A 23 9.15 0.09 5.43
C THR A 23 9.55 -1.33 5.86
N PRO A 24 10.81 -1.57 6.29
CA PRO A 24 11.35 -2.92 6.48
C PRO A 24 10.60 -3.71 7.56
N ASN A 25 10.13 -3.02 8.60
CA ASN A 25 9.34 -3.62 9.66
C ASN A 25 7.97 -4.12 9.17
N GLU A 26 7.31 -3.35 8.30
CA GLU A 26 5.99 -3.72 7.76
C GLU A 26 6.09 -4.94 6.84
N VAL A 27 7.18 -5.00 6.05
CA VAL A 27 7.52 -6.13 5.19
C VAL A 27 7.88 -7.37 6.02
N ALA A 28 8.77 -7.24 7.02
CA ALA A 28 9.18 -8.34 7.89
C ALA A 28 8.00 -8.94 8.66
N GLN A 29 7.04 -8.11 9.05
CA GLN A 29 5.80 -8.56 9.70
C GLN A 29 4.81 -9.20 8.73
N ASN A 30 5.11 -9.26 7.42
CA ASN A 30 4.30 -9.96 6.43
C ASN A 30 2.81 -9.56 6.53
N LYS A 31 2.55 -8.25 6.57
CA LYS A 31 1.21 -7.67 6.79
C LYS A 31 0.32 -7.75 5.56
N MET A 32 0.91 -7.76 4.37
CA MET A 32 0.20 -7.74 3.10
C MET A 32 0.90 -8.64 2.08
N PHE A 33 0.10 -9.38 1.32
CA PHE A 33 0.54 -10.20 0.20
C PHE A 33 -0.28 -9.84 -1.03
N VAL A 34 0.38 -9.74 -2.18
CA VAL A 34 -0.29 -9.57 -3.48
C VAL A 34 0.14 -10.74 -4.35
N GLN A 35 -0.72 -11.73 -4.50
CA GLN A 35 -0.41 -12.95 -5.25
C GLN A 35 -1.65 -13.56 -5.89
N GLY A 36 -1.48 -14.03 -7.12
CA GLY A 36 -2.54 -14.65 -7.91
C GLY A 36 -3.54 -13.64 -8.46
N SER A 37 -4.49 -14.18 -9.21
CA SER A 37 -5.60 -13.43 -9.78
C SER A 37 -6.89 -14.20 -9.57
N ASP A 38 -8.00 -13.49 -9.46
CA ASP A 38 -9.32 -14.11 -9.39
C ASP A 38 -9.77 -14.63 -10.77
N ARG A 39 -10.99 -15.20 -10.84
CA ARG A 39 -11.56 -15.71 -12.09
C ARG A 39 -11.72 -14.65 -13.20
N LYS A 40 -11.67 -13.37 -12.85
CA LYS A 40 -11.77 -12.23 -13.77
C LYS A 40 -10.40 -11.63 -14.08
N GLY A 41 -9.31 -12.27 -13.67
CA GLY A 41 -7.95 -11.78 -13.87
C GLY A 41 -7.55 -10.63 -12.94
N ARG A 42 -8.36 -10.31 -11.93
CA ARG A 42 -8.10 -9.21 -10.99
C ARG A 42 -7.07 -9.64 -9.96
N PRO A 43 -6.05 -8.82 -9.66
CA PRO A 43 -5.06 -9.17 -8.64
C PRO A 43 -5.74 -9.38 -7.28
N ILE A 44 -5.31 -10.44 -6.57
CA ILE A 44 -5.79 -10.75 -5.21
C ILE A 44 -4.80 -10.23 -4.18
N THR A 45 -5.31 -9.53 -3.18
CA THR A 45 -4.54 -9.04 -2.04
C THR A 45 -5.03 -9.66 -0.74
N LEU A 46 -4.10 -10.19 0.05
CA LEU A 46 -4.35 -10.67 1.40
C LEU A 46 -3.74 -9.71 2.41
N ILE A 47 -4.56 -9.14 3.29
CA ILE A 47 -4.10 -8.26 4.38
C ILE A 47 -4.35 -8.98 5.71
N LEU A 48 -3.28 -9.21 6.46
CA LEU A 48 -3.35 -9.85 7.77
C LEU A 48 -3.50 -8.78 8.86
N ARG A 49 -4.74 -8.37 9.11
CA ARG A 49 -5.07 -7.34 10.11
C ARG A 49 -4.55 -7.67 11.51
N ALA A 50 -4.50 -8.95 11.89
CA ALA A 50 -3.95 -9.37 13.19
C ALA A 50 -2.47 -8.99 13.38
N ARG A 51 -1.74 -8.77 12.27
CA ARG A 51 -0.33 -8.35 12.31
C ARG A 51 -0.18 -6.83 12.37
N TYR A 52 -1.27 -6.06 12.26
CA TYR A 52 -1.27 -4.62 12.47
C TYR A 52 -1.17 -4.34 13.98
N PHE A 53 0.04 -4.05 14.45
CA PHE A 53 0.24 -3.63 15.83
C PHE A 53 -0.12 -2.15 15.99
N GLN A 54 -1.17 -1.83 16.75
CA GLN A 54 -1.48 -0.45 17.10
C GLN A 54 -0.48 0.04 18.13
N ARG A 55 0.50 0.83 17.70
CA ARG A 55 1.47 1.47 18.59
C ARG A 55 0.83 2.73 19.21
N LYS A 56 0.98 2.91 20.52
CA LYS A 56 0.49 4.08 21.27
C LYS A 56 1.68 4.94 21.70
N GLY A 57 1.55 6.28 21.71
CA GLY A 57 2.57 7.22 22.20
C GLY A 57 3.01 8.30 21.19
N ALA A 58 3.98 9.14 21.54
CA ALA A 58 4.46 10.23 20.66
C ALA A 58 5.19 9.74 19.39
N GLU A 59 5.84 8.56 19.45
CA GLU A 59 6.44 7.91 18.27
C GLU A 59 5.40 7.45 17.23
N THR A 60 4.11 7.53 17.56
CA THR A 60 3.01 7.04 16.71
C THR A 60 2.93 7.77 15.37
N VAL A 61 3.28 9.06 15.28
CA VAL A 61 3.10 9.83 14.04
C VAL A 61 4.06 9.36 12.94
N LEU A 62 5.36 9.27 13.23
CA LEU A 62 6.35 8.80 12.26
C LEU A 62 6.06 7.35 11.85
N LEU A 63 5.72 6.51 12.82
CA LEU A 63 5.38 5.10 12.57
C LEU A 63 4.09 4.95 11.76
N LEU A 64 3.12 5.84 11.98
CA LEU A 64 1.90 5.92 11.17
C LEU A 64 2.23 6.33 9.74
N LEU A 65 3.13 7.31 9.52
CA LEU A 65 3.57 7.70 8.17
C LEU A 65 4.26 6.55 7.44
N VAL A 66 5.18 5.83 8.11
CA VAL A 66 5.82 4.62 7.56
C VAL A 66 4.77 3.57 7.19
N HIS A 67 3.79 3.35 8.07
CA HIS A 67 2.72 2.40 7.81
C HIS A 67 1.83 2.81 6.63
N ILE A 68 1.42 4.07 6.55
CA ILE A 68 0.66 4.60 5.40
C ILE A 68 1.50 4.46 4.12
N GLY A 69 2.81 4.74 4.19
CA GLY A 69 3.71 4.56 3.05
C GLY A 69 3.77 3.11 2.55
N PHE A 70 3.82 2.13 3.47
CA PHE A 70 3.75 0.71 3.12
C PHE A 70 2.42 0.36 2.41
N VAL A 71 1.30 0.87 2.92
CA VAL A 71 -0.02 0.66 2.30
C VAL A 71 -0.08 1.29 0.90
N VAL A 72 0.47 2.49 0.72
CA VAL A 72 0.54 3.17 -0.58
C VAL A 72 1.39 2.38 -1.58
N ASN A 73 2.56 1.88 -1.17
CA ASN A 73 3.38 0.99 -2.01
C ASN A 73 2.61 -0.27 -2.41
N GLY A 74 1.87 -0.86 -1.46
CA GLY A 74 1.00 -2.01 -1.71
C GLY A 74 -0.04 -1.73 -2.79
N PHE A 75 -0.74 -0.59 -2.70
CA PHE A 75 -1.72 -0.18 -3.71
C PHE A 75 -1.08 0.11 -5.08
N ASP A 76 0.08 0.76 -5.12
CA ASP A 76 0.81 0.99 -6.36
C ASP A 76 1.11 -0.33 -7.09
N LYS A 77 1.49 -1.36 -6.32
CA LYS A 77 1.79 -2.70 -6.84
C LYS A 77 0.54 -3.47 -7.30
N ILE A 78 -0.62 -3.21 -6.70
CA ILE A 78 -1.90 -3.75 -7.17
C ILE A 78 -2.28 -3.07 -8.50
N CYS A 79 -2.21 -1.74 -8.56
CA CYS A 79 -2.53 -0.97 -9.75
C CYS A 79 -1.65 -1.36 -10.94
N SER A 80 -0.34 -1.57 -10.73
CA SER A 80 0.57 -1.98 -11.81
C SER A 80 0.34 -3.39 -12.34
N ARG A 81 -0.43 -4.22 -11.61
CA ARG A 81 -0.82 -5.58 -12.00
C ARG A 81 -2.25 -5.67 -12.53
N MET A 82 -2.99 -4.56 -12.58
CA MET A 82 -4.36 -4.60 -13.09
C MET A 82 -4.37 -4.77 -14.61
N PRO A 83 -5.21 -5.68 -15.15
CA PRO A 83 -5.38 -5.81 -16.59
C PRO A 83 -6.02 -4.56 -17.19
N PRO A 84 -5.79 -4.25 -18.48
CA PRO A 84 -6.41 -3.12 -19.16
C PRO A 84 -7.94 -3.13 -19.03
N GLY A 85 -8.53 -1.97 -18.71
CA GLY A 85 -9.98 -1.83 -18.53
C GLY A 85 -10.50 -2.30 -17.17
N GLN A 86 -9.64 -2.77 -16.26
CA GLN A 86 -10.03 -3.23 -14.93
C GLN A 86 -9.65 -2.21 -13.86
N GLU A 87 -10.65 -1.72 -13.12
CA GLU A 87 -10.46 -0.69 -12.09
C GLU A 87 -10.68 -1.22 -10.66
N LYS A 88 -11.04 -2.49 -10.52
CA LYS A 88 -11.36 -3.13 -9.24
C LYS A 88 -10.46 -4.32 -8.98
N PHE A 89 -10.04 -4.49 -7.73
CA PHE A 89 -9.33 -5.66 -7.21
C PHE A 89 -10.10 -6.27 -6.03
N VAL A 90 -9.62 -7.41 -5.53
CA VAL A 90 -10.17 -8.13 -4.36
C VAL A 90 -9.12 -8.21 -3.26
#